data_AF-W5SG22-F1
#
_entry.id   AF-W5SG22-F1
#
_cell.length_a   1.000
_cell.length_b   1.000
_cell.length_c   1.000
_cell.angle_alpha   90.00
_cell.angle_beta   90.00
_cell.angle_gamma   90.00
#
_symmetry.space_group_name_H-M   'P 1'
#
loop_
_entity.id
_entity.type
_entity.pdbx_description
1 polymer ?
#
loop_
_entity_poly.entity_id
_entity_poly.type
_entity_poly.pdbx_seq_one_letter_code
_entity_poly.pdbx_strand_id
1 'polypeptide(L)'
;MVKVRGYCALLILLLIISCTLISCNFKSQKEDGLGFNAKDNIKLNNLLSTFKLQDEERSAVEHIRSVVTDPGIVGHSIDRTYADSEFYNLLVSLGDSRLKKIIAVHLKNVKARDEALKVIESVDRDESIRQLKDRLDVQKSFYLRELKQVFGSAIPNKVYLQAMNIDYVNSFDKIKNEARGILKFENLYMRLSYDNKGVVEHIRRAVIDPSIGKKEGYKAYTDFEFELVLGSLDNLRLREIIGVHFEMLGELKQAQNVINDIKGAVSKRDLQQELDVLNNTYLLHVKWIFNKFTPAKLYDEVIINRHKDDFIAIKNKALVIKAAEQGNP
;
A
#
# COMPACT_ATOMS: atom_id res chain seq x y z
N MET A 1 31.01 22.91 3.95
CA MET A 1 29.69 23.49 4.32
C MET A 1 29.22 24.40 3.19
N VAL A 2 27.92 24.38 2.88
CA VAL A 2 27.24 25.14 1.81
C VAL A 2 27.40 24.57 0.38
N LYS A 3 26.51 23.64 0.01
CA LYS A 3 25.98 23.47 -1.37
C LYS A 3 24.81 22.49 -1.52
N VAL A 4 24.21 22.00 -0.43
CA VAL A 4 23.03 21.10 -0.48
C VAL A 4 21.70 21.88 -0.43
N ARG A 5 21.69 23.10 0.13
CA ARG A 5 20.48 23.95 0.22
C ARG A 5 20.00 24.54 -1.11
N GLY A 6 20.87 24.60 -2.13
CA GLY A 6 20.48 25.11 -3.46
C GLY A 6 19.61 24.11 -4.24
N TYR A 7 19.88 22.81 -4.11
CA TYR A 7 19.20 21.79 -4.90
C TYR A 7 17.77 21.49 -4.43
N CYS A 8 17.51 21.53 -3.11
CA CYS A 8 16.13 21.43 -2.60
C CYS A 8 15.27 22.63 -2.98
N ALA A 9 15.84 23.85 -2.94
CA ALA A 9 15.11 25.04 -3.38
C ALA A 9 14.84 25.03 -4.89
N LEU A 10 15.80 24.54 -5.70
CA LEU A 10 15.64 24.35 -7.16
C LEU A 10 14.61 23.27 -7.51
N LEU A 11 14.56 22.15 -6.77
CA LEU A 11 13.57 21.08 -6.97
C LEU A 11 12.15 21.54 -6.58
N ILE A 12 12.02 22.32 -5.51
CA ILE A 12 10.73 22.90 -5.10
C ILE A 12 10.28 23.98 -6.11
N LEU A 13 11.21 24.80 -6.64
CA LEU A 13 10.89 25.74 -7.72
C LEU A 13 10.51 25.01 -9.02
N LEU A 14 11.16 23.91 -9.37
CA LEU A 14 10.80 23.08 -10.54
C LEU A 14 9.44 22.39 -10.38
N LEU A 15 9.06 21.99 -9.17
CA LEU A 15 7.72 21.44 -8.86
C LEU A 15 6.63 22.53 -8.85
N ILE A 16 6.94 23.75 -8.41
CA ILE A 16 6.00 24.87 -8.48
C ILE A 16 5.86 25.35 -9.94
N ILE A 17 6.94 25.32 -10.73
CA ILE A 17 6.90 25.61 -12.17
C ILE A 17 6.13 24.50 -12.92
N SER A 18 6.20 23.23 -12.52
CA SER A 18 5.38 22.17 -13.14
C SER A 18 3.90 22.25 -12.73
N CYS A 19 3.58 22.61 -11.48
CA CYS A 19 2.21 22.87 -11.05
C CYS A 19 1.61 24.14 -11.69
N THR A 20 2.41 25.17 -11.95
CA THR A 20 1.95 26.38 -12.66
C THR A 20 1.92 26.20 -14.17
N LEU A 21 2.77 25.36 -14.78
CA LEU A 21 2.68 25.02 -16.21
C LEU A 21 1.44 24.19 -16.55
N ILE A 22 0.97 23.32 -15.64
CA ILE A 22 -0.30 22.60 -15.84
C ILE A 22 -1.51 23.55 -15.67
N SER A 23 -1.38 24.59 -14.85
CA SER A 23 -2.45 25.57 -14.60
C SER A 23 -2.45 26.77 -15.57
N CYS A 24 -1.33 27.05 -16.26
CA CYS A 24 -1.19 28.22 -17.15
C CYS A 24 -1.02 27.91 -18.65
N ASN A 25 -0.94 26.65 -19.10
CA ASN A 25 -0.79 26.37 -20.54
C ASN A 25 -2.11 26.27 -21.34
N PHE A 26 -3.20 26.88 -20.84
CA PHE A 26 -4.48 26.99 -21.55
C PHE A 26 -4.60 28.24 -22.44
N LYS A 27 -3.48 28.75 -22.96
CA LYS A 27 -3.48 29.79 -24.01
C LYS A 27 -2.71 29.33 -25.25
N SER A 28 -3.51 29.05 -26.26
CA SER A 28 -3.22 28.82 -27.69
C SER A 28 -2.19 27.74 -28.03
N GLN A 29 -2.68 26.53 -28.29
CA GLN A 29 -2.09 25.68 -29.33
C GLN A 29 -2.34 26.33 -30.70
N LYS A 30 -1.35 26.22 -31.58
CA LYS A 30 -1.60 26.16 -33.01
C LYS A 30 -1.03 24.84 -33.55
N GLU A 31 -1.84 24.23 -34.39
CA GLU A 31 -1.61 23.05 -35.25
C GLU A 31 -1.70 21.67 -34.57
N ASP A 32 -2.42 20.68 -35.08
CA ASP A 32 -3.48 20.60 -36.11
C ASP A 32 -4.21 19.27 -35.86
N GLY A 33 -5.56 19.27 -35.95
CA GLY A 33 -6.39 18.05 -35.94
C GLY A 33 -7.35 17.94 -34.74
N LEU A 34 -8.60 18.38 -34.91
CA LEU A 34 -9.75 18.21 -34.02
C LEU A 34 -9.67 18.92 -32.65
N GLY A 35 -9.28 20.20 -32.65
CA GLY A 35 -9.41 21.08 -31.49
C GLY A 35 -10.85 21.50 -31.23
N PHE A 36 -11.29 21.38 -29.97
CA PHE A 36 -12.54 21.92 -29.45
C PHE A 36 -12.69 23.41 -29.83
N ASN A 37 -13.71 23.73 -30.63
CA ASN A 37 -13.92 25.11 -31.06
C ASN A 37 -14.50 25.95 -29.89
N ALA A 38 -14.20 27.25 -29.87
CA ALA A 38 -14.67 28.16 -28.82
C ALA A 38 -16.21 28.20 -28.69
N LYS A 39 -16.93 27.90 -29.77
CA LYS A 39 -18.40 27.90 -29.82
C LYS A 39 -19.00 26.74 -29.01
N ASP A 40 -18.41 25.56 -29.06
CA ASP A 40 -18.88 24.40 -28.31
C ASP A 40 -18.56 24.54 -26.81
N ASN A 41 -17.47 25.23 -26.46
CA ASN A 41 -17.17 25.64 -25.07
C ASN A 41 -18.24 26.58 -24.50
N ILE A 42 -18.61 27.60 -25.28
CA ILE A 42 -19.66 28.55 -24.88
C ILE A 42 -21.00 27.82 -24.67
N LYS A 43 -21.37 26.91 -25.58
CA LYS A 43 -22.60 26.11 -25.45
C LYS A 43 -22.60 25.25 -24.19
N LEU A 44 -21.51 24.53 -23.92
CA LEU A 44 -21.39 23.70 -22.72
C LEU A 44 -21.53 24.55 -21.45
N ASN A 45 -20.78 25.66 -21.34
CA ASN A 45 -20.87 26.56 -20.18
C ASN A 45 -22.27 27.15 -19.96
N ASN A 46 -22.97 27.49 -21.04
CA ASN A 46 -24.36 27.97 -20.97
C ASN A 46 -25.30 26.88 -20.44
N LEU A 47 -25.12 25.63 -20.87
CA LEU A 47 -25.88 24.47 -20.37
C LEU A 47 -25.62 24.25 -18.87
N LEU A 48 -24.35 24.22 -18.45
CA LEU A 48 -23.98 24.01 -17.05
C LEU A 48 -24.51 25.15 -16.15
N SER A 49 -24.54 26.38 -16.67
CA SER A 49 -25.13 27.54 -15.98
C SER A 49 -26.65 27.44 -15.89
N THR A 50 -27.32 26.96 -16.95
CA THR A 50 -28.77 26.70 -16.97
C THR A 50 -29.15 25.66 -15.91
N PHE A 51 -28.31 24.63 -15.74
CA PHE A 51 -28.47 23.60 -14.70
C PHE A 51 -28.03 24.08 -13.30
N LYS A 52 -27.51 25.32 -13.19
CA LYS A 52 -27.04 25.93 -11.95
C LYS A 52 -25.96 25.11 -11.23
N LEU A 53 -25.09 24.46 -12.02
CA LEU A 53 -23.97 23.70 -11.47
C LEU A 53 -22.95 24.64 -10.83
N GLN A 54 -22.48 24.26 -9.64
CA GLN A 54 -21.42 24.94 -8.90
C GLN A 54 -20.04 24.61 -9.47
N ASP A 55 -19.01 25.32 -9.03
CA ASP A 55 -17.64 25.19 -9.58
C ASP A 55 -17.09 23.75 -9.47
N GLU A 56 -17.31 23.06 -8.34
CA GLU A 56 -16.89 21.67 -8.16
C GLU A 56 -17.65 20.71 -9.11
N GLU A 57 -18.94 20.94 -9.30
CA GLU A 57 -19.77 20.14 -10.22
C GLU A 57 -19.36 20.39 -11.68
N ARG A 58 -19.03 21.64 -12.04
CA ARG A 58 -18.50 21.99 -13.36
C ARG A 58 -17.14 21.33 -13.62
N SER A 59 -16.25 21.35 -12.63
CA SER A 59 -14.96 20.67 -12.72
C SER A 59 -15.12 19.15 -12.90
N ALA A 60 -16.09 18.53 -12.21
CA ALA A 60 -16.43 17.13 -12.42
C ALA A 60 -16.91 16.84 -13.85
N VAL A 61 -17.75 17.71 -14.43
CA VAL A 61 -18.20 17.58 -15.82
C VAL A 61 -17.04 17.69 -16.80
N GLU A 62 -16.15 18.66 -16.61
CA GLU A 62 -14.95 18.82 -17.47
C GLU A 62 -13.99 17.64 -17.32
N HIS A 63 -13.83 17.08 -16.12
CA HIS A 63 -13.02 15.89 -15.94
C HIS A 63 -13.63 14.68 -16.66
N ILE A 64 -14.94 14.42 -16.50
CA ILE A 64 -15.65 13.37 -17.25
C ILE A 64 -15.48 13.58 -18.75
N ARG A 65 -15.68 14.81 -19.23
CA ARG A 65 -15.49 15.19 -20.63
C ARG A 65 -14.10 14.82 -21.13
N SER A 66 -13.07 15.27 -20.42
CA SER A 66 -11.67 15.02 -20.78
C SER A 66 -11.38 13.53 -20.94
N VAL A 67 -12.00 12.68 -20.13
CA VAL A 67 -11.83 11.22 -20.20
C VAL A 67 -12.52 10.61 -21.42
N VAL A 68 -13.75 11.04 -21.72
CA VAL A 68 -14.55 10.43 -22.80
C VAL A 68 -14.13 10.91 -24.19
N THR A 69 -13.51 12.09 -24.26
CA THR A 69 -12.98 12.67 -25.51
C THR A 69 -11.50 12.35 -25.75
N ASP A 70 -10.78 11.82 -24.77
CA ASP A 70 -9.36 11.47 -24.92
C ASP A 70 -9.19 10.15 -25.69
N PRO A 71 -8.59 10.15 -26.90
CA PRO A 71 -8.37 8.92 -27.67
C PRO A 71 -7.32 7.97 -27.04
N GLY A 72 -6.43 8.46 -26.19
CA GLY A 72 -5.38 7.68 -25.52
C GLY A 72 -5.90 6.79 -24.39
N ILE A 73 -7.07 7.09 -23.83
CA ILE A 73 -7.75 6.21 -22.88
C ILE A 73 -8.43 5.10 -23.69
N VAL A 74 -7.78 3.96 -23.82
CA VAL A 74 -8.36 2.79 -24.51
C VAL A 74 -9.09 1.94 -23.48
N GLY A 75 -10.40 1.76 -23.66
CA GLY A 75 -11.18 0.79 -22.89
C GLY A 75 -11.19 -0.59 -23.56
N HIS A 76 -12.36 -1.23 -23.71
CA HIS A 76 -12.51 -2.45 -24.50
C HIS A 76 -12.60 -2.14 -26.01
N SER A 77 -12.42 -3.14 -26.88
CA SER A 77 -12.22 -3.05 -28.34
C SER A 77 -13.31 -2.36 -29.17
N ILE A 78 -14.36 -1.83 -28.54
CA ILE A 78 -15.49 -1.12 -29.14
C ILE A 78 -15.71 0.29 -28.55
N ASP A 79 -14.84 0.75 -27.65
CA ASP A 79 -15.06 2.00 -26.92
C ASP A 79 -14.78 3.20 -27.81
N ARG A 80 -15.87 3.88 -28.16
CA ARG A 80 -15.89 5.07 -28.99
C ARG A 80 -15.29 6.26 -28.25
N THR A 81 -14.36 6.98 -28.89
CA THR A 81 -13.95 8.32 -28.45
C THR A 81 -15.02 9.33 -28.86
N TYR A 82 -15.57 10.05 -27.88
CA TYR A 82 -16.60 11.05 -28.14
C TYR A 82 -16.01 12.28 -28.81
N ALA A 83 -16.76 12.86 -29.76
CA ALA A 83 -16.58 14.27 -30.08
C ALA A 83 -17.28 15.13 -29.02
N ASP A 84 -16.77 16.34 -28.79
CA ASP A 84 -17.34 17.26 -27.80
C ASP A 84 -18.83 17.58 -28.03
N SER A 85 -19.26 17.66 -29.29
CA SER A 85 -20.65 17.89 -29.67
C SER A 85 -21.55 16.72 -29.26
N GLU A 86 -21.04 15.49 -29.29
CA GLU A 86 -21.78 14.30 -28.86
C GLU A 86 -21.92 14.25 -27.34
N PHE A 87 -20.87 14.66 -26.63
CA PHE A 87 -20.90 14.76 -25.18
C PHE A 87 -21.94 15.81 -24.75
N TYR A 88 -21.92 16.99 -25.38
CA TYR A 88 -22.94 18.02 -25.15
C TYR A 88 -24.37 17.51 -25.38
N ASN A 89 -24.63 16.84 -26.52
CA ASN A 89 -25.96 16.30 -26.84
C ASN A 89 -26.43 15.25 -25.82
N LEU A 90 -25.51 14.42 -25.33
CA LEU A 90 -25.78 13.47 -24.25
C LEU A 90 -26.17 14.19 -22.96
N LEU A 91 -25.46 15.25 -22.56
CA LEU A 91 -25.80 16.04 -21.37
C LEU A 91 -27.17 16.69 -21.47
N VAL A 92 -27.51 17.25 -22.65
CA VAL A 92 -28.86 17.79 -22.92
C VAL A 92 -29.92 16.71 -22.74
N SER A 93 -29.66 15.51 -23.27
CA SER A 93 -30.61 14.38 -23.23
C SER A 93 -30.74 13.74 -21.84
N LEU A 94 -29.69 13.80 -21.01
CA LEU A 94 -29.74 13.40 -19.61
C LEU A 94 -30.59 14.38 -18.79
N GLY A 95 -30.45 15.67 -19.08
CA GLY A 95 -31.07 16.75 -18.31
C GLY A 95 -30.45 16.95 -16.92
N ASP A 96 -30.84 18.04 -16.27
CA ASP A 96 -30.27 18.50 -14.98
C ASP A 96 -30.28 17.41 -13.90
N SER A 97 -31.45 16.82 -13.64
CA SER A 97 -31.66 15.88 -12.53
C SER A 97 -30.77 14.64 -12.63
N ARG A 98 -30.63 14.05 -13.83
CA ARG A 98 -29.81 12.85 -14.03
C ARG A 98 -28.33 13.20 -14.03
N LEU A 99 -27.95 14.32 -14.64
CA LEU A 99 -26.56 14.77 -14.67
C LEU A 99 -26.03 15.04 -13.26
N LYS A 100 -26.77 15.74 -12.40
CA LYS A 100 -26.37 15.98 -11.00
C LYS A 100 -26.13 14.69 -10.21
N LYS A 101 -26.93 13.65 -10.44
CA LYS A 101 -26.71 12.35 -9.79
C LYS A 101 -25.43 11.66 -10.27
N ILE A 102 -25.15 11.72 -11.57
CA ILE A 102 -23.89 11.20 -12.14
C ILE A 102 -22.69 11.95 -11.57
N ILE A 103 -22.77 13.29 -11.51
CA ILE A 103 -21.74 14.15 -10.89
C ILE A 103 -21.52 13.74 -9.43
N ALA A 104 -22.57 13.53 -8.65
CA ALA A 104 -22.43 13.10 -7.27
C ALA A 104 -21.72 11.75 -7.12
N VAL A 105 -21.97 10.78 -8.01
CA VAL A 105 -21.24 9.51 -8.04
C VAL A 105 -19.77 9.71 -8.41
N HIS A 106 -19.50 10.55 -9.42
CA HIS A 106 -18.14 10.89 -9.82
C HIS A 106 -17.34 11.52 -8.67
N LEU A 107 -17.90 12.54 -8.01
CA LEU A 107 -17.26 13.26 -6.91
C LEU A 107 -16.98 12.35 -5.72
N LYS A 108 -17.85 11.38 -5.40
CA LYS A 108 -17.58 10.37 -4.36
C LYS A 108 -16.30 9.56 -4.64
N ASN A 109 -16.14 9.10 -5.87
CA ASN A 109 -14.97 8.34 -6.30
C ASN A 109 -13.69 9.20 -6.27
N VAL A 110 -13.77 10.43 -6.79
CA VAL A 110 -12.67 11.41 -6.76
C VAL A 110 -12.23 11.71 -5.34
N LYS A 111 -13.18 11.98 -4.44
CA LYS A 111 -12.90 12.23 -3.02
C LYS A 111 -12.19 11.04 -2.36
N ALA A 112 -12.66 9.81 -2.59
CA ALA A 112 -12.03 8.62 -2.02
C ALA A 112 -10.58 8.44 -2.50
N ARG A 113 -10.33 8.69 -3.80
CA ARG A 113 -8.98 8.69 -4.38
C ARG A 113 -8.08 9.75 -3.73
N ASP A 114 -8.57 10.98 -3.60
CA ASP A 114 -7.77 12.09 -3.07
C ASP A 114 -7.48 11.92 -1.58
N GLU A 115 -8.43 11.37 -0.82
CA GLU A 115 -8.20 10.95 0.56
C GLU A 115 -7.14 9.85 0.66
N ALA A 116 -7.15 8.87 -0.26
CA ALA A 116 -6.12 7.83 -0.31
C ALA A 116 -4.74 8.45 -0.60
N LEU A 117 -4.63 9.30 -1.61
CA LEU A 117 -3.39 9.99 -1.97
C LEU A 117 -2.81 10.79 -0.80
N LYS A 118 -3.65 11.56 -0.10
CA LYS A 118 -3.22 12.34 1.06
C LYS A 118 -2.62 11.49 2.18
N VAL A 119 -3.20 10.32 2.44
CA VAL A 119 -2.66 9.38 3.44
C VAL A 119 -1.34 8.78 2.95
N ILE A 120 -1.26 8.39 1.67
CA ILE A 120 -0.03 7.84 1.08
C ILE A 120 1.13 8.84 1.19
N GLU A 121 0.87 10.13 0.95
CA GLU A 121 1.87 11.19 1.07
C GLU A 121 2.35 11.45 2.50
N SER A 122 1.65 10.89 3.49
CA SER A 122 2.06 10.98 4.89
C SER A 122 2.99 9.83 5.33
N VAL A 123 3.09 8.75 4.54
CA VAL A 123 3.96 7.59 4.83
C VAL A 123 5.43 8.02 4.75
N ASP A 124 6.28 7.47 5.62
CA ASP A 124 7.68 7.91 5.72
C ASP A 124 8.59 7.25 4.66
N ARG A 125 8.33 5.99 4.31
CA ARG A 125 9.20 5.23 3.38
C ARG A 125 8.87 5.46 1.91
N ASP A 126 9.84 5.99 1.17
CA ASP A 126 9.77 6.22 -0.29
C ASP A 126 9.30 4.98 -1.07
N GLU A 127 9.79 3.80 -0.71
CA GLU A 127 9.39 2.55 -1.38
C GLU A 127 7.91 2.23 -1.17
N SER A 128 7.43 2.37 0.08
CA SER A 128 6.03 2.17 0.42
C SER A 128 5.13 3.20 -0.27
N ILE A 129 5.55 4.47 -0.32
CA ILE A 129 4.86 5.53 -1.07
C ILE A 129 4.74 5.14 -2.55
N ARG A 130 5.85 4.74 -3.18
CA ARG A 130 5.88 4.33 -4.59
C ARG A 130 4.92 3.19 -4.88
N GLN A 131 5.01 2.09 -4.12
CA GLN A 131 4.14 0.93 -4.34
C GLN A 131 2.65 1.25 -4.11
N LEU A 132 2.32 2.09 -3.12
CA LEU A 132 0.94 2.53 -2.91
C LEU A 132 0.44 3.45 -4.04
N LYS A 133 1.28 4.36 -4.54
CA LYS A 133 0.95 5.23 -5.68
C LYS A 133 0.74 4.40 -6.95
N ASP A 134 1.61 3.44 -7.25
CA ASP A 134 1.45 2.55 -8.40
C ASP A 134 0.10 1.80 -8.35
N ARG A 135 -0.27 1.29 -7.16
CA ARG A 135 -1.56 0.62 -6.96
C ARG A 135 -2.74 1.58 -7.08
N LEU A 136 -2.60 2.82 -6.58
CA LEU A 136 -3.62 3.86 -6.71
C LEU A 136 -3.83 4.23 -8.18
N ASP A 137 -2.74 4.37 -8.95
CA ASP A 137 -2.77 4.71 -10.37
C ASP A 137 -3.38 3.59 -11.21
N VAL A 138 -3.15 2.32 -10.85
CA VAL A 138 -3.85 1.18 -11.45
C VAL A 138 -5.37 1.29 -11.23
N GLN A 139 -5.83 1.56 -10.00
CA GLN A 139 -7.26 1.71 -9.71
C GLN A 139 -7.86 2.93 -10.41
N LYS A 140 -7.14 4.05 -10.43
CA LYS A 140 -7.51 5.23 -11.21
C LYS A 140 -7.66 4.89 -12.69
N SER A 141 -6.74 4.13 -13.27
CA SER A 141 -6.79 3.73 -14.67
C SER A 141 -7.97 2.80 -14.98
N PHE A 142 -8.36 1.90 -14.07
CA PHE A 142 -9.60 1.13 -14.21
C PHE A 142 -10.84 2.02 -14.17
N TYR A 143 -10.91 2.93 -13.19
CA TYR A 143 -12.00 3.89 -13.06
C TYR A 143 -12.18 4.75 -14.33
N LEU A 144 -11.10 5.31 -14.88
CA LEU A 144 -11.17 6.14 -16.08
C LEU A 144 -11.62 5.34 -17.32
N ARG A 145 -11.19 4.08 -17.44
CA ARG A 145 -11.65 3.20 -18.52
C ARG A 145 -13.13 2.87 -18.40
N GLU A 146 -13.61 2.56 -17.20
CA GLU A 146 -15.03 2.30 -16.97
C GLU A 146 -15.87 3.55 -17.23
N LEU A 147 -15.40 4.72 -16.80
CA LEU A 147 -16.06 5.99 -17.11
C LEU A 147 -16.17 6.19 -18.63
N LYS A 148 -15.11 5.93 -19.38
CA LYS A 148 -15.14 6.00 -20.84
C LYS A 148 -16.13 5.00 -21.45
N GLN A 149 -16.12 3.76 -20.99
CA GLN A 149 -17.01 2.70 -21.46
C GLN A 149 -18.49 3.04 -21.22
N VAL A 150 -18.83 3.51 -20.02
CA VAL A 150 -20.20 3.88 -19.63
C VAL A 150 -20.74 5.00 -20.52
N PHE A 151 -19.92 6.02 -20.75
CA PHE A 151 -20.30 7.11 -21.63
C PHE A 151 -20.22 6.73 -23.11
N GLY A 152 -19.54 5.64 -23.48
CA GLY A 152 -19.48 5.07 -24.84
C GLY A 152 -20.84 4.76 -25.47
N SER A 153 -21.91 4.65 -24.68
CA SER A 153 -23.27 4.45 -25.19
C SER A 153 -23.93 5.75 -25.65
N ALA A 154 -24.49 5.75 -26.86
CA ALA A 154 -25.32 6.86 -27.35
C ALA A 154 -26.74 6.91 -26.73
N ILE A 155 -27.08 5.99 -25.81
CA ILE A 155 -28.44 5.87 -25.22
C ILE A 155 -28.42 6.52 -23.82
N PRO A 156 -29.02 7.70 -23.62
CA PRO A 156 -28.91 8.45 -22.36
C PRO A 156 -29.39 7.68 -21.12
N ASN A 157 -30.46 6.88 -21.27
CA ASN A 157 -30.97 6.06 -20.16
C ASN A 157 -29.98 4.97 -19.75
N LYS A 158 -29.26 4.38 -20.72
CA LYS A 158 -28.24 3.37 -20.45
C LYS A 158 -27.04 4.00 -19.75
N VAL A 159 -26.55 5.14 -20.25
CA VAL A 159 -25.49 5.91 -19.62
C VAL A 159 -25.84 6.22 -18.17
N TYR A 160 -27.04 6.75 -17.91
CA TYR A 160 -27.47 7.06 -16.55
C TYR A 160 -27.44 5.83 -15.64
N LEU A 161 -28.08 4.72 -16.04
CA LEU A 161 -28.13 3.51 -15.21
C LEU A 161 -26.74 2.93 -14.93
N GLN A 162 -25.84 2.93 -15.91
CA GLN A 162 -24.49 2.42 -15.76
C GLN A 162 -23.62 3.35 -14.92
N ALA A 163 -23.70 4.66 -15.14
CA ALA A 163 -22.94 5.66 -14.38
C ALA A 163 -23.29 5.64 -12.88
N MET A 164 -24.55 5.34 -12.54
CA MET A 164 -24.98 5.19 -11.15
C MET A 164 -24.35 3.97 -10.45
N ASN A 165 -23.82 3.00 -11.19
CA ASN A 165 -23.22 1.78 -10.65
C ASN A 165 -21.69 1.84 -10.59
N ILE A 166 -21.06 2.93 -11.06
CA ILE A 166 -19.61 3.09 -10.97
C ILE A 166 -19.23 3.31 -9.50
N ASP A 167 -18.61 2.32 -8.88
CA ASP A 167 -18.15 2.37 -7.49
C ASP A 167 -16.72 1.83 -7.33
N TYR A 168 -15.77 2.76 -7.25
CA TYR A 168 -14.37 2.52 -6.91
C TYR A 168 -14.03 3.07 -5.51
N VAL A 169 -15.03 3.53 -4.73
CA VAL A 169 -14.81 4.07 -3.38
C VAL A 169 -14.12 3.01 -2.53
N ASN A 170 -14.63 1.78 -2.54
CA ASN A 170 -14.05 0.66 -1.80
C ASN A 170 -12.61 0.33 -2.25
N SER A 171 -12.32 0.42 -3.55
CA SER A 171 -10.98 0.17 -4.10
C SER A 171 -9.97 1.22 -3.64
N PHE A 172 -10.35 2.50 -3.66
CA PHE A 172 -9.52 3.59 -3.15
C PHE A 172 -9.39 3.55 -1.62
N ASP A 173 -10.48 3.26 -0.91
CA ASP A 173 -10.50 3.14 0.55
C ASP A 173 -9.65 1.97 1.04
N LYS A 174 -9.58 0.86 0.28
CA LYS A 174 -8.66 -0.23 0.57
C LYS A 174 -7.21 0.25 0.60
N ILE A 175 -6.78 0.99 -0.44
CA ILE A 175 -5.42 1.55 -0.52
C ILE A 175 -5.19 2.57 0.59
N LYS A 176 -6.18 3.43 0.87
CA LYS A 176 -6.15 4.38 2.00
C LYS A 176 -5.91 3.66 3.34
N ASN A 177 -6.61 2.55 3.57
CA ASN A 177 -6.50 1.79 4.82
C ASN A 177 -5.18 1.04 4.94
N GLU A 178 -4.63 0.53 3.83
CA GLU A 178 -3.30 -0.05 3.79
C GLU A 178 -2.22 1.00 4.11
N ALA A 179 -2.30 2.20 3.52
CA ALA A 179 -1.41 3.31 3.84
C ALA A 179 -1.50 3.71 5.34
N ARG A 180 -2.72 3.75 5.89
CA ARG A 180 -2.92 3.95 7.35
C ARG A 180 -2.29 2.84 8.18
N GLY A 181 -2.34 1.59 7.71
CA GLY A 181 -1.72 0.46 8.38
C GLY A 181 -0.21 0.62 8.45
N ILE A 182 0.43 0.97 7.34
CA ILE A 182 1.87 1.24 7.27
C ILE A 182 2.25 2.38 8.23
N LEU A 183 1.50 3.50 8.21
CA LEU A 183 1.71 4.60 9.15
C LEU A 183 1.63 4.17 10.61
N LYS A 184 0.67 3.32 10.97
CA LYS A 184 0.56 2.79 12.33
C LYS A 184 1.78 1.96 12.70
N PHE A 185 2.23 1.09 11.80
CA PHE A 185 3.43 0.29 11.99
C PHE A 185 4.66 1.17 12.16
N GLU A 186 4.89 2.15 11.28
CA GLU A 186 6.02 3.10 11.35
C GLU A 186 6.03 3.86 12.69
N ASN A 187 4.89 4.43 13.08
CA ASN A 187 4.75 5.14 14.35
C ASN A 187 5.02 4.25 15.57
N LEU A 188 4.53 3.02 15.55
CA LEU A 188 4.77 2.06 16.63
C LEU A 188 6.24 1.66 16.66
N TYR A 189 6.82 1.31 15.52
CA TYR A 189 8.22 0.93 15.36
C TYR A 189 9.15 2.03 15.88
N MET A 190 8.91 3.30 15.54
CA MET A 190 9.72 4.42 16.03
C MET A 190 9.78 4.49 17.57
N ARG A 191 8.67 4.17 18.24
CA ARG A 191 8.51 4.22 19.70
C ARG A 191 9.01 2.96 20.42
N LEU A 192 9.41 1.90 19.70
CA LEU A 192 9.97 0.70 20.31
C LEU A 192 11.36 0.99 20.90
N SER A 193 11.69 0.27 21.98
CA SER A 193 13.05 0.19 22.51
C SER A 193 14.00 -0.43 21.49
N TYR A 194 15.32 -0.24 21.69
CA TYR A 194 16.33 -0.84 20.83
C TYR A 194 16.16 -2.36 20.71
N ASP A 195 15.94 -3.05 21.83
CA ASP A 195 15.78 -4.50 21.83
C ASP A 195 14.51 -4.94 21.09
N ASN A 196 13.38 -4.24 21.28
CA ASN A 196 12.14 -4.54 20.57
C ASN A 196 12.25 -4.25 19.07
N LYS A 197 13.02 -3.24 18.65
CA LYS A 197 13.36 -3.05 17.24
C LYS A 197 14.16 -4.24 16.73
N GLY A 198 15.15 -4.71 17.51
CA GLY A 198 15.92 -5.92 17.20
C GLY A 198 15.05 -7.16 16.97
N VAL A 199 13.99 -7.34 17.77
CA VAL A 199 12.99 -8.40 17.58
C VAL A 199 12.28 -8.24 16.22
N VAL A 200 11.77 -7.04 15.91
CA VAL A 200 11.11 -6.78 14.62
C VAL A 200 12.06 -7.04 13.45
N GLU A 201 13.32 -6.64 13.54
CA GLU A 201 14.34 -6.91 12.52
C GLU A 201 14.66 -8.40 12.38
N HIS A 202 14.55 -9.17 13.46
CA HIS A 202 14.73 -10.62 13.41
C HIS A 202 13.57 -11.30 12.69
N ILE A 203 12.32 -10.93 13.01
CA ILE A 203 11.13 -11.41 12.31
C ILE A 203 11.19 -11.02 10.83
N ARG A 204 11.51 -9.76 10.54
CA ARG A 204 11.63 -9.25 9.15
C ARG A 204 12.60 -10.08 8.33
N ARG A 205 13.81 -10.32 8.84
CA ARG A 205 14.82 -11.15 8.16
C ARG A 205 14.31 -12.57 7.90
N ALA A 206 13.63 -13.20 8.86
CA ALA A 206 13.07 -14.53 8.69
C ALA A 206 12.08 -14.61 7.52
N VAL A 207 11.23 -13.59 7.37
CA VAL A 207 10.12 -13.57 6.41
C VAL A 207 10.59 -13.14 5.01
N ILE A 208 11.57 -12.24 4.92
CA ILE A 208 12.10 -11.70 3.66
C ILE A 208 13.15 -12.63 3.03
N ASP A 209 13.97 -13.32 3.82
CA ASP A 209 15.07 -14.15 3.30
C ASP A 209 14.54 -15.27 2.37
N PRO A 210 14.90 -15.28 1.08
CA PRO A 210 14.38 -16.25 0.12
C PRO A 210 14.92 -17.68 0.32
N SER A 211 15.97 -17.86 1.12
CA SER A 211 16.51 -19.19 1.44
C SER A 211 15.66 -19.93 2.47
N ILE A 212 15.06 -19.21 3.41
CA ILE A 212 14.16 -19.76 4.44
C ILE A 212 12.85 -20.14 3.76
N GLY A 213 12.34 -21.35 4.02
CA GLY A 213 11.05 -21.80 3.47
C GLY A 213 11.08 -22.18 1.98
N LYS A 214 12.24 -22.12 1.32
CA LYS A 214 12.35 -22.38 -0.13
C LYS A 214 11.96 -23.82 -0.48
N LYS A 215 12.34 -24.79 0.35
CA LYS A 215 12.03 -26.21 0.11
C LYS A 215 10.54 -26.50 0.28
N GLU A 216 9.89 -25.72 1.13
CA GLU A 216 8.47 -25.78 1.47
C GLU A 216 7.60 -24.97 0.49
N GLY A 217 8.23 -24.24 -0.44
CA GLY A 217 7.54 -23.38 -1.41
C GLY A 217 6.96 -22.11 -0.80
N TYR A 218 7.48 -21.63 0.34
CA TYR A 218 7.04 -20.37 0.93
C TYR A 218 7.60 -19.19 0.14
N LYS A 219 6.77 -18.16 -0.05
CA LYS A 219 7.21 -16.96 -0.76
C LYS A 219 8.21 -16.16 0.08
N ALA A 220 9.11 -15.44 -0.58
CA ALA A 220 9.89 -14.37 0.03
C ALA A 220 9.06 -13.09 0.01
N TYR A 221 8.91 -12.44 1.16
CA TYR A 221 8.19 -11.18 1.25
C TYR A 221 9.12 -10.02 0.90
N THR A 222 8.53 -8.92 0.42
CA THR A 222 9.20 -7.62 0.38
C THR A 222 9.02 -6.87 1.69
N ASP A 223 9.83 -5.83 1.93
CA ASP A 223 9.64 -4.93 3.08
C ASP A 223 8.24 -4.33 3.11
N PHE A 224 7.73 -3.92 1.94
CA PHE A 224 6.39 -3.40 1.79
C PHE A 224 5.31 -4.40 2.21
N GLU A 225 5.39 -5.66 1.77
CA GLU A 225 4.43 -6.69 2.16
C GLU A 225 4.50 -7.02 3.64
N PHE A 226 5.71 -7.05 4.21
CA PHE A 226 5.91 -7.24 5.65
C PHE A 226 5.21 -6.13 6.47
N GLU A 227 5.39 -4.88 6.06
CA GLU A 227 4.76 -3.71 6.70
C GLU A 227 3.24 -3.71 6.53
N LEU A 228 2.72 -4.12 5.37
CA LEU A 228 1.29 -4.27 5.16
C LEU A 228 0.68 -5.30 6.12
N VAL A 229 1.32 -6.47 6.28
CA VAL A 229 0.85 -7.53 7.18
C VAL A 229 0.80 -7.02 8.61
N LEU A 230 1.92 -6.50 9.13
CA LEU A 230 1.97 -6.05 10.52
C LEU A 230 1.16 -4.77 10.77
N GLY A 231 1.12 -3.85 9.81
CA GLY A 231 0.34 -2.61 9.90
C GLY A 231 -1.16 -2.81 9.85
N SER A 232 -1.63 -3.95 9.33
CA SER A 232 -3.04 -4.32 9.36
C SER A 232 -3.54 -4.79 10.73
N LEU A 233 -2.61 -5.11 11.65
CA LEU A 233 -2.92 -5.44 13.03
C LEU A 233 -3.22 -4.18 13.84
N ASP A 234 -4.00 -4.31 14.90
CA ASP A 234 -4.06 -3.25 15.91
C ASP A 234 -2.75 -3.21 16.73
N ASN A 235 -2.52 -2.06 17.37
CA ASN A 235 -1.28 -1.81 18.10
C ASN A 235 -1.07 -2.76 19.29
N LEU A 236 -2.14 -3.28 19.90
CA LEU A 236 -2.02 -4.21 21.03
C LEU A 236 -1.50 -5.55 20.53
N ARG A 237 -2.14 -6.11 19.49
CA ARG A 237 -1.69 -7.38 18.86
C ARG A 237 -0.26 -7.32 18.36
N LEU A 238 0.14 -6.20 17.73
CA LEU A 238 1.51 -6.03 17.26
C LEU A 238 2.51 -6.03 18.44
N ARG A 239 2.19 -5.39 19.56
CA ARG A 239 3.04 -5.41 20.76
C ARG A 239 3.16 -6.78 21.38
N GLU A 240 2.07 -7.54 21.42
CA GLU A 240 2.05 -8.90 21.96
C GLU A 240 2.89 -9.85 21.10
N ILE A 241 2.78 -9.77 19.76
CA ILE A 241 3.66 -10.50 18.84
C ILE A 241 5.14 -10.18 19.13
N ILE A 242 5.47 -8.90 19.29
CA ILE A 242 6.85 -8.49 19.63
C ILE A 242 7.25 -9.06 20.99
N GLY A 243 6.37 -9.05 22.00
CA GLY A 243 6.64 -9.60 23.33
C GLY A 243 6.93 -11.09 23.31
N VAL A 244 6.11 -11.88 22.60
CA VAL A 244 6.32 -13.33 22.46
C VAL A 244 7.68 -13.63 21.82
N HIS A 245 8.01 -12.95 20.72
CA HIS A 245 9.30 -13.14 20.07
C HIS A 245 10.47 -12.59 20.90
N PHE A 246 10.26 -11.52 21.68
CA PHE A 246 11.26 -11.00 22.62
C PHE A 246 11.67 -12.06 23.66
N GLU A 247 10.69 -12.74 24.25
CA GLU A 247 10.96 -13.82 25.22
C GLU A 247 11.72 -14.98 24.58
N MET A 248 11.30 -15.41 23.38
CA MET A 248 11.99 -16.49 22.64
C MET A 248 13.44 -16.13 22.34
N LEU A 249 13.71 -14.92 21.85
CA LEU A 249 15.06 -14.47 21.55
C LEU A 249 15.90 -14.27 22.82
N GLY A 250 15.27 -13.93 23.95
CA GLY A 250 15.90 -13.92 25.26
C GLY A 250 16.42 -15.29 25.67
N GLU A 251 15.62 -16.34 25.52
CA GLU A 251 16.01 -17.72 25.84
C GLU A 251 17.07 -18.26 24.88
N LEU A 252 16.93 -18.00 23.57
CA LEU A 252 17.97 -18.31 22.58
C LEU A 252 19.32 -17.67 22.95
N LYS A 253 19.33 -16.38 23.31
CA LYS A 253 20.55 -15.68 23.72
C LYS A 253 21.16 -16.26 24.99
N GLN A 254 20.34 -16.62 25.98
CA GLN A 254 20.82 -17.27 27.19
C GLN A 254 21.44 -18.64 26.90
N ALA A 255 20.78 -19.47 26.09
CA ALA A 255 21.31 -20.77 25.66
C ALA A 255 22.67 -20.60 24.96
N GLN A 256 22.76 -19.66 24.03
CA GLN A 256 24.00 -19.33 23.31
C GLN A 256 25.14 -18.93 24.25
N ASN A 257 24.85 -18.10 25.25
CA ASN A 257 25.83 -17.67 26.24
C ASN A 257 26.35 -18.84 27.08
N VAL A 258 25.46 -19.72 27.56
CA VAL A 258 25.88 -20.89 28.35
C VAL A 258 26.73 -21.84 27.50
N ILE A 259 26.35 -22.10 26.24
CA ILE A 259 27.14 -22.93 25.31
C ILE A 259 28.52 -22.32 25.06
N ASN A 260 28.60 -20.99 24.92
CA ASN A 260 29.87 -20.30 24.70
C ASN A 260 30.87 -20.48 25.85
N ASP A 261 30.37 -20.63 27.08
CA ASP A 261 31.17 -20.82 28.29
C ASP A 261 31.67 -22.26 28.51
N ILE A 262 31.19 -23.23 27.72
CA ILE A 262 31.63 -24.64 27.82
C ILE A 262 33.08 -24.75 27.34
N LYS A 263 33.92 -25.46 28.10
CA LYS A 263 35.34 -25.65 27.78
C LYS A 263 35.55 -26.81 26.81
N GLY A 264 34.76 -27.88 26.93
CA GLY A 264 34.83 -29.05 26.07
C GLY A 264 34.48 -28.73 24.62
N ALA A 265 35.49 -28.77 23.74
CA ALA A 265 35.32 -28.39 22.33
C ALA A 265 34.31 -29.27 21.57
N VAL A 266 34.18 -30.56 21.93
CA VAL A 266 33.23 -31.49 21.31
C VAL A 266 31.80 -31.15 21.76
N SER A 267 31.55 -31.16 23.07
CA SER A 267 30.21 -30.86 23.63
C SER A 267 29.71 -29.47 23.25
N LYS A 268 30.60 -28.47 23.20
CA LYS A 268 30.27 -27.13 22.72
C LYS A 268 29.83 -27.13 21.26
N ARG A 269 30.54 -27.86 20.39
CA ARG A 269 30.19 -27.97 18.96
C ARG A 269 28.84 -28.66 18.78
N ASP A 270 28.61 -29.77 19.49
CA ASP A 270 27.39 -30.56 19.37
C ASP A 270 26.17 -29.75 19.84
N LEU A 271 26.26 -29.06 20.98
CA LEU A 271 25.20 -28.18 21.46
C LEU A 271 24.99 -26.96 20.55
N GLN A 272 26.04 -26.40 19.98
CA GLN A 272 25.90 -25.30 19.01
C GLN A 272 25.13 -25.78 17.79
N GLN A 273 25.43 -26.97 17.27
CA GLN A 273 24.71 -27.56 16.15
C GLN A 273 23.24 -27.82 16.49
N GLU A 274 22.93 -28.34 17.68
CA GLU A 274 21.54 -28.49 18.16
C GLU A 274 20.81 -27.13 18.20
N LEU A 275 21.47 -26.09 18.74
CA LEU A 275 20.89 -24.75 18.85
C LEU A 275 20.67 -24.12 17.47
N ASP A 276 21.61 -24.26 16.56
CA ASP A 276 21.52 -23.73 15.19
C ASP A 276 20.38 -24.38 14.42
N VAL A 277 20.21 -25.71 14.55
CA VAL A 277 19.08 -26.44 13.96
C VAL A 277 17.76 -25.93 14.54
N LEU A 278 17.64 -25.82 15.86
CA LEU A 278 16.42 -25.33 16.50
C LEU A 278 16.09 -23.89 16.08
N ASN A 279 17.08 -23.00 16.02
CA ASN A 279 16.90 -21.64 15.57
C ASN A 279 16.43 -21.59 14.11
N ASN A 280 16.99 -22.41 13.22
CA ASN A 280 16.52 -22.52 11.84
C ASN A 280 15.06 -23.03 11.74
N THR A 281 14.68 -24.00 12.58
CA THR A 281 13.29 -24.48 12.68
C THR A 281 12.35 -23.36 13.12
N TYR A 282 12.74 -22.58 14.13
CA TYR A 282 11.97 -21.43 14.60
C TYR A 282 11.82 -20.35 13.52
N LEU A 283 12.90 -19.98 12.81
CA LEU A 283 12.83 -19.02 11.70
C LEU A 283 11.91 -19.50 10.57
N LEU A 284 11.98 -20.80 10.24
CA LEU A 284 11.08 -21.42 9.27
C LEU A 284 9.63 -21.36 9.74
N HIS A 285 9.37 -21.59 11.04
CA HIS A 285 8.04 -21.49 11.62
C HIS A 285 7.49 -20.05 11.54
N VAL A 286 8.29 -19.04 11.88
CA VAL A 286 7.91 -17.62 11.69
C VAL A 286 7.49 -17.36 10.25
N LYS A 287 8.30 -17.80 9.27
CA LYS A 287 7.97 -17.61 7.85
C LYS A 287 6.71 -18.37 7.43
N TRP A 288 6.53 -19.61 7.92
CA TRP A 288 5.33 -20.40 7.68
C TRP A 288 4.07 -19.66 8.14
N ILE A 289 4.09 -19.05 9.34
CA ILE A 289 2.94 -18.31 9.87
C ILE A 289 2.56 -17.17 8.89
N PHE A 290 3.54 -16.36 8.49
CA PHE A 290 3.30 -15.27 7.52
C PHE A 290 2.75 -15.79 6.20
N ASN A 291 3.28 -16.90 5.70
CA ASN A 291 2.91 -17.47 4.40
C ASN A 291 1.51 -18.11 4.39
N LYS A 292 1.04 -18.66 5.52
CA LYS A 292 -0.22 -19.43 5.57
C LYS A 292 -1.42 -18.65 6.08
N PHE A 293 -1.20 -17.65 6.93
CA PHE A 293 -2.29 -17.04 7.67
C PHE A 293 -2.57 -15.60 7.26
N THR A 294 -3.84 -15.23 7.36
CA THR A 294 -4.23 -13.81 7.33
C THR A 294 -3.67 -13.12 8.58
N PRO A 295 -3.54 -11.78 8.59
CA PRO A 295 -3.02 -11.07 9.76
C PRO A 295 -3.73 -11.41 11.07
N ALA A 296 -5.06 -11.53 11.05
CA ALA A 296 -5.82 -11.93 12.24
C ALA A 296 -5.43 -13.32 12.77
N LYS A 297 -5.30 -14.31 11.88
CA LYS A 297 -4.91 -15.67 12.26
C LYS A 297 -3.42 -15.79 12.59
N LEU A 298 -2.57 -14.98 11.96
CA LEU A 298 -1.15 -14.89 12.26
C LEU A 298 -0.92 -14.55 13.74
N TYR A 299 -1.70 -13.62 14.27
CA TYR A 299 -1.64 -13.28 15.69
C TYR A 299 -1.90 -14.52 16.56
N ASP A 300 -3.01 -15.22 16.33
CA ASP A 300 -3.39 -16.40 17.12
C ASP A 300 -2.28 -17.47 17.12
N GLU A 301 -1.68 -17.73 15.96
CA GLU A 301 -0.60 -18.71 15.78
C GLU A 301 0.72 -18.29 16.44
N VAL A 302 1.02 -16.99 16.48
CA VAL A 302 2.20 -16.49 17.21
C VAL A 302 2.02 -16.69 18.71
N ILE A 303 0.84 -16.39 19.27
CA ILE A 303 0.62 -16.45 20.72
C ILE A 303 0.75 -17.87 21.28
N ILE A 304 0.37 -18.90 20.52
CA ILE A 304 0.44 -20.30 20.96
C ILE A 304 1.81 -20.97 20.73
N ASN A 305 2.78 -20.24 20.15
CA ASN A 305 4.08 -20.78 19.78
C ASN A 305 4.91 -21.19 21.02
N ARG A 306 5.45 -22.40 20.99
CA ARG A 306 6.16 -23.04 22.12
C ARG A 306 7.67 -23.18 21.98
N HIS A 307 8.28 -22.61 20.94
CA HIS A 307 9.74 -22.74 20.73
C HIS A 307 10.59 -22.19 21.88
N LYS A 308 10.02 -21.34 22.74
CA LYS A 308 10.65 -20.90 23.99
C LYS A 308 11.10 -22.09 24.86
N ASP A 309 10.25 -23.11 25.00
CA ASP A 309 10.51 -24.28 25.85
C ASP A 309 11.67 -25.12 25.30
N ASP A 310 11.78 -25.21 23.97
CA ASP A 310 12.88 -25.91 23.29
C ASP A 310 14.23 -25.23 23.55
N PHE A 311 14.28 -23.88 23.50
CA PHE A 311 15.50 -23.13 23.83
C PHE A 311 15.88 -23.29 25.31
N ILE A 312 14.90 -23.30 26.21
CA ILE A 312 15.12 -23.58 27.64
C ILE A 312 15.70 -24.98 27.83
N ALA A 313 15.21 -25.99 27.09
CA ALA A 313 15.73 -27.34 27.16
C ALA A 313 17.22 -27.42 26.75
N ILE A 314 17.60 -26.77 25.63
CA ILE A 314 19.01 -26.72 25.22
C ILE A 314 19.87 -25.97 26.26
N LYS A 315 19.39 -24.84 26.78
CA LYS A 315 20.07 -24.10 27.85
C LYS A 315 20.33 -24.99 29.08
N ASN A 316 19.32 -25.75 29.51
CA ASN A 316 19.45 -26.63 30.67
C ASN A 316 20.43 -27.78 30.42
N LYS A 317 20.42 -28.39 29.23
CA LYS A 317 21.44 -29.37 28.83
C LYS A 317 22.86 -28.78 28.90
N ALA A 318 23.04 -27.56 28.39
CA ALA A 318 24.32 -26.86 28.40
C ALA A 318 24.81 -26.54 29.83
N LEU A 319 23.90 -26.17 30.74
CA LEU A 319 24.22 -25.95 32.15
C LEU A 319 24.71 -27.22 32.86
N VAL A 320 24.08 -28.37 32.60
CA VAL A 320 24.50 -29.67 33.16
C VAL A 320 25.92 -30.03 32.72
N ILE A 321 26.23 -29.87 31.43
CA ILE A 321 27.58 -30.14 30.90
C ILE A 321 28.61 -29.18 31.53
N LYS A 322 28.28 -27.89 31.61
CA LYS A 322 29.16 -26.89 32.24
C LYS A 322 29.45 -27.20 33.71
N ALA A 323 28.46 -27.69 34.47
CA ALA A 323 28.64 -28.07 35.87
C ALA A 323 29.57 -29.29 36.02
N ALA A 324 29.37 -30.31 35.18
CA ALA A 324 30.22 -31.51 35.15
C ALA A 324 31.69 -31.18 34.85
N GLU A 325 31.96 -30.24 33.94
CA GLU A 325 33.33 -29.76 33.63
C GLU A 325 33.98 -28.98 34.77
N GLN A 326 33.20 -28.47 35.74
CA GLN A 326 33.68 -27.70 36.89
C GLN A 326 33.86 -28.56 38.15
N GLY A 327 33.55 -29.86 38.08
CA GLY A 327 33.65 -30.77 39.23
C GLY A 327 32.55 -30.58 40.29
N ASN A 328 31.47 -29.86 39.95
CA ASN A 328 30.25 -29.79 40.75
C ASN A 328 29.19 -30.69 40.07
N PRO A 329 29.01 -31.94 40.54
CA PRO A 329 28.06 -32.87 39.95
C PRO A 329 26.60 -32.43 40.06
#